data_AF-A0A9D7TLP0-F1
#
_entry.id   AF-A0A9D7TLP0-F1
#
_cell.length_a   1.000
_cell.length_b   1.000
_cell.length_c   1.000
_cell.angle_alpha   90.00
_cell.angle_beta   90.00
_cell.angle_gamma   90.00
#
_symmetry.space_group_name_H-M   'P 1'
#
loop_
_entity.id
_entity.type
_entity.pdbx_description
1 polymer ?
#
loop_
_entity_poly.entity_id
_entity_poly.type
_entity_poly.pdbx_seq_one_letter_code
_entity_poly.pdbx_strand_id
1 'polypeptide(L)'
;MEFSYKLAYYVMFAVSCLSAFILIKIGFDILWDGYGKNAEAIMAFIAALILGVGAYMAYNVIKTSDRYAYSCGVLGVAWILAFVIIISNYSGIKQ
;
A
#
# COMPACT_ATOMS: atom_id res chain seq x y z
N MET A 1 -11.02 24.62 -4.01
CA MET A 1 -10.82 23.22 -4.45
C MET A 1 -9.40 22.72 -4.20
N GLU A 2 -8.34 23.46 -4.58
CA GLU A 2 -6.93 23.02 -4.40
C GLU A 2 -6.55 22.59 -2.98
N PHE A 3 -6.98 23.34 -1.95
CA PHE A 3 -6.68 22.99 -0.55
C PHE A 3 -7.18 21.58 -0.18
N SER A 4 -8.38 21.21 -0.64
CA SER A 4 -8.98 19.91 -0.38
C SER A 4 -8.18 18.77 -1.01
N TYR A 5 -7.66 18.97 -2.23
CA TYR A 5 -6.84 17.96 -2.92
C TYR A 5 -5.45 17.82 -2.31
N LYS A 6 -4.85 18.92 -1.86
CA LYS A 6 -3.57 18.89 -1.12
C LYS A 6 -3.72 18.13 0.19
N LEU A 7 -4.74 18.46 0.98
CA LEU A 7 -5.01 17.77 2.24
C LEU A 7 -5.27 16.27 2.01
N ALA A 8 -6.15 15.93 1.05
CA ALA A 8 -6.45 14.54 0.72
C ALA A 8 -5.19 13.77 0.29
N TYR A 9 -4.32 14.38 -0.53
CA TYR A 9 -3.06 13.79 -0.93
C TYR A 9 -2.15 13.49 0.27
N TYR A 10 -1.92 14.45 1.15
CA TYR A 10 -1.02 14.25 2.30
C TYR A 10 -1.55 13.21 3.27
N VAL A 11 -2.86 13.20 3.54
CA VAL A 11 -3.49 12.16 4.37
C VAL A 11 -3.32 10.79 3.73
N MET A 12 -3.65 10.66 2.45
CA MET A 12 -3.55 9.39 1.74
C MET A 12 -2.11 8.89 1.64
N PHE A 13 -1.16 9.79 1.40
CA PHE A 13 0.26 9.49 1.37
C PHE A 13 0.76 8.97 2.72
N ALA A 14 0.43 9.67 3.82
CA ALA A 14 0.82 9.25 5.17
C ALA A 14 0.23 7.89 5.55
N VAL A 15 -1.06 7.68 5.27
CA VAL A 15 -1.73 6.39 5.53
C VAL A 15 -1.13 5.26 4.68
N SER A 16 -0.74 5.55 3.43
CA SER A 16 -0.06 4.57 2.55
C SER A 16 1.29 4.14 3.12
N CYS A 17 2.11 5.10 3.57
CA CYS A 17 3.41 4.81 4.17
C CYS A 17 3.26 4.00 5.47
N LEU A 18 2.36 4.41 6.37
CA LEU A 18 2.08 3.68 7.61
C LEU A 18 1.61 2.25 7.34
N SER A 19 0.70 2.08 6.38
CA SER A 19 0.17 0.77 6.00
C SER A 19 1.25 -0.14 5.42
N ALA A 20 2.18 0.41 4.61
CA ALA A 20 3.32 -0.34 4.10
C ALA A 20 4.22 -0.85 5.25
N PHE A 21 4.52 -0.03 6.26
CA PHE A 21 5.28 -0.47 7.44
C PHE A 21 4.55 -1.55 8.24
N ILE A 22 3.25 -1.41 8.44
CA ILE A 22 2.44 -2.41 9.14
C ILE A 22 2.46 -3.74 8.39
N LEU A 23 2.30 -3.73 7.07
CA LEU A 23 2.35 -4.94 6.25
C LEU A 23 3.72 -5.62 6.29
N ILE A 24 4.81 -4.84 6.28
CA ILE A 24 6.16 -5.37 6.45
C ILE A 24 6.29 -6.05 7.82
N LYS A 25 5.84 -5.41 8.89
CA LYS A 25 5.88 -5.97 10.24
C LYS A 25 5.10 -7.27 10.33
N ILE A 26 3.88 -7.31 9.78
CA ILE A 26 3.05 -8.53 9.70
C ILE A 26 3.77 -9.64 8.93
N GLY A 27 4.39 -9.32 7.79
CA GLY A 27 5.17 -10.29 7.02
C GLY A 27 6.32 -10.89 7.82
N PHE A 28 7.03 -10.07 8.61
CA PHE A 28 8.10 -10.55 9.48
C PHE A 28 7.59 -11.41 10.64
N ASP A 29 6.49 -11.02 11.29
CA ASP A 29 5.90 -11.82 12.37
C ASP A 29 5.53 -13.23 11.87
N ILE A 30 4.89 -13.32 10.70
CA ILE A 30 4.49 -14.61 10.10
C ILE A 30 5.72 -15.47 9.75
N LEU A 31 6.80 -14.86 9.25
CA LEU A 31 8.04 -15.59 8.99
C LEU A 31 8.68 -16.12 10.28
N TRP A 32 8.62 -15.34 11.36
CA TRP A 32 9.22 -15.68 12.64
C TRP A 32 8.45 -16.78 13.39
N ASP A 33 7.12 -16.79 13.27
CA ASP A 33 6.25 -17.78 13.90
C ASP A 33 6.38 -19.19 13.32
N GLY A 34 6.97 -19.36 12.13
CA GLY A 34 7.36 -20.68 11.59
C GLY A 34 6.20 -21.61 11.21
N TYR A 35 4.95 -21.15 11.27
CA TYR A 35 3.72 -21.94 11.04
C TYR A 35 3.46 -22.38 9.59
N GLY A 36 4.46 -22.33 8.69
CA GLY A 36 4.32 -22.76 7.30
C GLY A 36 3.50 -21.82 6.39
N LYS A 37 3.01 -20.70 6.92
CA LYS A 37 2.26 -19.65 6.20
C LYS A 37 3.18 -18.70 5.39
N ASN A 38 4.25 -19.24 4.83
CA ASN A 38 5.25 -18.45 4.08
C ASN A 38 4.63 -17.70 2.88
N ALA A 39 3.59 -18.27 2.27
CA ALA A 39 2.84 -17.61 1.20
C ALA A 39 2.12 -16.33 1.69
N GLU A 40 1.61 -16.32 2.93
CA GLU A 40 0.97 -15.14 3.53
C GLU A 40 1.99 -14.04 3.80
N ALA A 41 3.16 -14.40 4.31
CA ALA A 41 4.25 -13.46 4.49
C ALA A 41 4.68 -12.82 3.16
N ILE A 42 4.90 -13.63 2.12
CA ILE A 42 5.29 -13.14 0.79
C ILE A 42 4.23 -12.18 0.23
N MET A 43 2.94 -12.52 0.33
CA MET A 43 1.88 -11.63 -0.13
C MET A 43 1.80 -10.31 0.66
N ALA A 44 2.06 -10.34 1.97
CA ALA A 44 2.15 -9.13 2.78
C ALA A 44 3.29 -8.22 2.33
N PHE A 45 4.47 -8.79 2.02
CA PHE A 45 5.59 -8.01 1.46
C PHE A 45 5.30 -7.46 0.07
N ILE A 46 4.63 -8.21 -0.80
CA ILE A 46 4.23 -7.73 -2.14
C ILE A 46 3.25 -6.56 -2.00
N ALA A 47 2.25 -6.67 -1.13
CA ALA A 47 1.30 -5.59 -0.88
C ALA A 47 2.00 -4.33 -0.33
N ALA A 48 2.96 -4.49 0.59
CA ALA A 48 3.78 -3.39 1.09
C ALA A 48 4.63 -2.73 -0.01
N LEU A 49 5.22 -3.54 -0.89
CA LEU A 49 6.00 -3.05 -2.04
C LEU A 49 5.13 -2.22 -2.99
N ILE A 50 3.93 -2.68 -3.30
CA ILE A 50 3.00 -1.96 -4.19
C ILE A 50 2.62 -0.61 -3.60
N LEU A 51 2.29 -0.56 -2.30
CA LEU A 51 1.99 0.70 -1.62
C LEU A 51 3.23 1.62 -1.57
N GLY A 52 4.42 1.07 -1.32
CA GLY A 52 5.67 1.82 -1.33
C GLY A 52 6.02 2.42 -2.70
N VAL A 53 5.90 1.63 -3.76
CA VAL A 53 6.13 2.08 -5.14
C VAL A 53 5.07 3.11 -5.56
N GLY A 54 3.79 2.86 -5.23
CA GLY A 54 2.71 3.81 -5.48
C GLY A 54 2.93 5.15 -4.80
N ALA A 55 3.36 5.13 -3.53
CA ALA A 55 3.73 6.34 -2.79
C ALA A 55 4.92 7.06 -3.43
N TYR A 56 5.99 6.34 -3.78
CA TYR A 56 7.16 6.90 -4.44
C TYR A 56 6.80 7.58 -5.78
N MET A 57 6.01 6.92 -6.62
CA MET A 57 5.54 7.50 -7.89
C MET A 57 4.69 8.75 -7.65
N ALA A 58 3.74 8.69 -6.71
CA ALA A 58 2.88 9.82 -6.39
C ALA A 58 3.68 11.03 -5.86
N TYR A 59 4.73 10.79 -5.06
CA TYR A 59 5.65 11.81 -4.59
C TYR A 59 6.44 12.47 -5.73
N ASN A 60 6.97 11.68 -6.66
CA ASN A 60 7.71 12.22 -7.81
C ASN A 60 6.84 13.12 -8.70
N VAL A 61 5.55 12.80 -8.85
CA VAL A 61 4.62 13.63 -9.61
C VAL A 61 4.33 14.96 -8.91
N ILE A 62 4.17 14.95 -7.58
CA ILE A 62 3.98 16.20 -6.81
C ILE A 62 5.22 17.08 -6.88
N LYS A 63 6.41 16.50 -6.68
CA LYS A 63 7.68 17.21 -6.73
C LYS A 63 7.88 17.99 -8.04
N THR A 64 7.32 17.49 -9.15
CA THR A 64 7.56 18.03 -10.49
C THR A 64 6.42 18.84 -11.09
N SER A 65 5.17 18.66 -10.66
CA SER A 65 4.03 19.25 -11.38
C SER A 65 2.83 19.72 -10.55
N ASP A 66 2.87 19.65 -9.21
CA ASP A 66 1.73 20.04 -8.34
C ASP A 66 0.38 19.40 -8.72
N ARG A 67 0.40 18.25 -9.41
CA ARG A 67 -0.80 17.54 -9.86
C ARG A 67 -1.39 16.64 -8.78
N TYR A 68 -1.89 17.25 -7.70
CA TYR A 68 -2.43 16.55 -6.52
C TYR A 68 -3.54 15.54 -6.84
N ALA A 69 -4.48 15.89 -7.72
CA ALA A 69 -5.56 14.99 -8.11
C ALA A 69 -5.05 13.72 -8.82
N TYR A 70 -4.06 13.87 -9.70
CA TYR A 70 -3.45 12.73 -10.40
C TYR A 70 -2.66 11.85 -9.43
N SER A 71 -1.86 12.45 -8.54
CA SER A 71 -1.12 11.69 -7.52
C SER A 71 -2.04 10.93 -6.55
N CYS A 72 -3.20 11.50 -6.19
CA CYS A 72 -4.22 10.77 -5.44
C CYS A 72 -4.77 9.57 -6.23
N GLY A 73 -4.98 9.73 -7.55
CA GLY A 73 -5.36 8.63 -8.44
C GLY A 73 -4.34 7.50 -8.47
N VAL A 74 -3.04 7.82 -8.56
CA VAL A 74 -1.95 6.82 -8.53
C VAL A 74 -1.95 6.05 -7.20
N LEU A 75 -2.06 6.76 -6.07
CA LEU A 75 -2.19 6.13 -4.76
C LEU A 75 -3.45 5.26 -4.67
N GLY A 76 -4.58 5.73 -5.20
CA GLY A 76 -5.84 4.98 -5.23
C GLY A 76 -5.71 3.65 -5.96
N VAL A 77 -5.05 3.63 -7.12
CA VAL A 77 -4.79 2.39 -7.87
C VAL A 77 -3.86 1.45 -7.09
N ALA A 78 -2.80 1.98 -6.46
CA ALA A 78 -1.92 1.18 -5.62
C ALA A 78 -2.67 0.53 -4.44
N TRP A 79 -3.58 1.28 -3.82
CA TRP A 79 -4.46 0.76 -2.77
C TRP A 79 -5.39 -0.33 -3.25
N ILE A 80 -6.04 -0.17 -4.41
CA ILE A 80 -6.92 -1.21 -4.98
C ILE A 80 -6.13 -2.50 -5.20
N LEU A 81 -4.93 -2.42 -5.78
CA LEU A 81 -4.09 -3.60 -6.02
C LEU A 81 -3.64 -4.26 -4.72
N ALA A 82 -3.22 -3.48 -3.72
CA ALA A 82 -2.88 -4.00 -2.40
C ALA A 82 -4.08 -4.69 -1.74
N PHE A 83 -5.28 -4.12 -1.85
CA PHE A 83 -6.50 -4.69 -1.29
C PHE A 83 -6.89 -6.00 -1.96
N VAL A 84 -6.76 -6.09 -3.29
CA VAL A 84 -7.04 -7.32 -4.05
C VAL A 84 -6.11 -8.45 -3.62
N ILE A 85 -4.81 -8.16 -3.42
CA ILE A 85 -3.83 -9.17 -2.98
C ILE A 85 -4.14 -9.64 -1.56
N ILE A 86 -4.45 -8.70 -0.66
CA ILE A 86 -4.80 -9.02 0.72
C ILE A 86 -6.08 -9.88 0.77
N ILE A 87 -7.16 -9.46 0.09
CA ILE A 87 -8.42 -10.23 0.06
C ILE A 87 -8.22 -11.62 -0.56
N SER A 88 -7.51 -11.70 -1.69
CA SER A 88 -7.28 -12.98 -2.37
C SER A 88 -6.57 -13.98 -1.46
N ASN A 89 -5.63 -13.48 -0.65
CA ASN A 89 -4.97 -14.27 0.39
C ASN A 89 -5.95 -14.80 1.44
N TYR A 90 -6.81 -13.94 2.00
CA TYR A 90 -7.79 -14.36 3.01
C TYR A 90 -8.89 -15.28 2.46
N SER A 91 -9.24 -15.17 1.17
CA SER A 91 -10.23 -16.06 0.54
C SER A 91 -9.72 -17.49 0.29
N GLY A 92 -8.40 -17.67 0.19
CA GLY A 92 -7.78 -18.99 0.02
C GLY A 92 -7.73 -19.85 1.30
N ILE A 93 -8.10 -19.28 2.45
CA ILE A 93 -8.08 -19.95 3.77
C ILE A 93 -9.36 -20.78 4.03
N LYS A 94 -10.38 -20.68 3.16
CA LYS A 94 -11.67 -21.40 3.31
C LYS A 94 -11.83 -22.67 2.48
N GLN A 95 -10.77 -23.18 1.85
CA GLN A 95 -10.79 -24.48 1.14
C GLN A 95 -9.84 -25.46 1.80
#